data_AF-A0A660SZC5-F1
#
_entry.id   AF-A0A660SZC5-F1
#
_cell.length_a   1.000
_cell.length_b   1.000
_cell.length_c   1.000
_cell.angle_alpha   90.00
_cell.angle_beta   90.00
_cell.angle_gamma   90.00
#
_symmetry.space_group_name_H-M   'P 1'
#
loop_
_entity.id
_entity.type
_entity.pdbx_description
1 polymer ?
#
loop_
_entity_poly.entity_id
_entity_poly.type
_entity_poly.pdbx_seq_one_letter_code
_entity_poly.pdbx_strand_id
1 'polypeptide(L)'
;MAENSKNNNQGDLLEDIRDELKEPEMWRVVLLNDDYTPRDFVVEILVSIFHKQPIEATKIMLDVHKKGRGMVGIYPFDIGR
;
A
#
# COMPACT_ATOMS: atom_id res chain seq x y z
N MET A 1 37.80 -43.31 -15.22
CA MET A 1 36.49 -43.42 -14.53
C MET A 1 36.67 -42.84 -13.13
N ALA A 2 36.28 -41.58 -12.94
CA ALA A 2 36.01 -41.00 -11.62
C ALA A 2 35.00 -39.88 -11.88
N GLU A 3 33.84 -40.03 -11.27
CA GLU A 3 32.64 -39.25 -11.54
C GLU A 3 32.79 -37.80 -11.07
N ASN A 4 32.34 -36.89 -11.94
CA ASN A 4 32.35 -35.45 -11.71
C ASN A 4 31.19 -35.11 -10.75
N SER A 5 31.52 -34.92 -9.48
CA SER A 5 30.57 -34.48 -8.45
C SER A 5 30.62 -32.96 -8.29
N LYS A 6 29.43 -32.36 -8.17
CA LYS A 6 29.09 -31.02 -7.66
C LYS A 6 29.05 -29.87 -8.68
N ASN A 7 27.85 -29.52 -9.12
CA ASN A 7 27.27 -28.17 -8.89
C ASN A 7 25.84 -28.05 -9.47
N ASN A 8 24.86 -28.75 -8.88
CA ASN A 8 23.44 -28.54 -9.21
C ASN A 8 22.63 -27.92 -8.04
N ASN A 9 23.20 -27.80 -6.83
CA ASN A 9 22.44 -27.33 -5.65
C ASN A 9 22.36 -25.80 -5.51
N GLN A 10 23.22 -25.03 -6.20
CA GLN A 10 23.18 -23.56 -6.10
C GLN A 10 22.08 -22.96 -6.98
N GLY A 11 21.73 -23.61 -8.09
CA GLY A 11 20.66 -23.15 -8.99
C GLY A 11 19.28 -23.27 -8.35
N ASP A 12 18.95 -24.47 -7.84
CA ASP A 12 17.69 -24.76 -7.14
C ASP A 12 17.45 -23.82 -5.96
N LEU A 13 18.46 -23.64 -5.10
CA LEU A 13 18.34 -22.78 -3.92
C LEU A 13 18.07 -21.31 -4.29
N LEU A 14 18.60 -20.83 -5.42
CA LEU A 14 18.39 -19.46 -5.89
C LEU A 14 17.03 -19.27 -6.55
N GLU A 15 16.46 -20.31 -7.17
CA GLU A 15 15.09 -20.31 -7.70
C GLU A 15 14.07 -20.36 -6.55
N ASP A 16 14.26 -21.22 -5.55
CA ASP A 16 13.40 -21.31 -4.36
C ASP A 16 13.34 -19.97 -3.59
N ILE A 17 14.47 -19.28 -3.40
CA ILE A 17 14.53 -17.97 -2.73
C ILE A 17 13.79 -16.89 -3.54
N ARG A 18 13.79 -16.97 -4.88
CA ARG A 18 13.07 -15.99 -5.73
C ARG A 18 11.57 -16.19 -5.67
N ASP A 19 11.11 -17.43 -5.61
CA ASP A 19 9.67 -17.75 -5.52
C ASP A 19 9.07 -17.37 -4.16
N GLU A 20 9.87 -17.35 -3.10
CA GLU A 20 9.49 -16.84 -1.77
C GLU A 20 9.40 -15.30 -1.72
N LEU A 21 10.10 -14.58 -2.60
CA LEU A 21 10.15 -13.10 -2.65
C LEU A 21 9.12 -12.53 -3.64
N LYS A 22 7.84 -12.79 -3.41
CA LYS A 22 6.77 -12.11 -4.16
C LYS A 22 6.59 -10.68 -3.66
N GLU A 23 6.51 -9.73 -4.61
CA GLU A 23 6.14 -8.35 -4.29
C GLU A 23 4.73 -8.31 -3.65
N PRO A 24 4.51 -7.47 -2.63
CA PRO A 24 3.22 -7.38 -1.97
C PRO A 24 2.15 -6.85 -2.94
N GLU A 25 0.93 -7.40 -2.83
CA GLU A 25 -0.21 -6.87 -3.58
C GLU A 25 -0.51 -5.44 -3.13
N MET A 26 -0.69 -4.52 -4.09
CA MET A 26 -0.92 -3.10 -3.81
C MET A 26 -2.41 -2.76 -3.91
N TRP A 27 -2.93 -2.05 -2.91
CA TRP A 27 -4.35 -1.72 -2.77
C TRP A 27 -4.59 -0.21 -2.79
N ARG A 28 -5.70 0.18 -3.42
CA ARG A 28 -6.16 1.58 -3.44
C ARG A 28 -6.98 1.87 -2.20
N VAL A 29 -6.56 2.84 -1.40
CA VAL A 29 -7.36 3.38 -0.30
C VAL A 29 -8.21 4.54 -0.82
N VAL A 30 -9.52 4.43 -0.65
CA VAL A 30 -10.51 5.40 -1.10
C VAL A 30 -11.31 5.88 0.11
N LEU A 31 -11.43 7.19 0.26
CA LEU A 31 -12.32 7.81 1.25
C LEU A 31 -13.67 8.13 0.59
N LEU A 32 -14.75 7.82 1.29
CA LEU A 32 -16.12 8.12 0.88
C LEU A 32 -16.65 9.29 1.70
N ASN A 33 -17.45 10.16 1.08
CA ASN A 33 -18.10 11.25 1.79
C ASN A 33 -19.30 10.74 2.59
N ASP A 34 -19.53 11.36 3.73
CA ASP A 34 -20.73 11.22 4.55
C ASP A 34 -21.12 12.60 5.14
N ASP A 35 -22.32 12.69 5.73
CA ASP A 35 -22.88 13.95 6.21
C ASP A 35 -22.64 14.22 7.71
N TYR A 36 -21.89 13.35 8.41
CA TYR A 36 -21.74 13.38 9.86
C TYR A 36 -20.30 13.63 10.31
N THR A 37 -19.31 13.15 9.55
CA THR A 37 -17.90 13.26 9.92
C THR A 37 -17.39 14.70 9.71
N PRO A 38 -16.87 15.37 10.77
CA PRO A 38 -16.34 16.72 10.63
C PRO A 38 -15.14 16.80 9.66
N ARG A 39 -15.07 17.87 8.87
CA ARG A 39 -13.99 18.06 7.88
C ARG A 39 -12.60 18.07 8.52
N ASP A 40 -12.46 18.72 9.68
CA ASP A 40 -11.18 18.83 10.38
C ASP A 40 -10.70 17.47 10.90
N PHE A 41 -11.63 16.61 11.34
CA PHE A 41 -11.32 15.23 11.73
C PHE A 41 -10.80 14.41 10.54
N VAL A 42 -11.41 14.56 9.36
CA VAL A 42 -10.93 13.91 8.14
C VAL A 42 -9.50 14.36 7.80
N VAL A 43 -9.22 15.66 7.89
CA VAL A 43 -7.87 16.20 7.64
C VAL A 43 -6.88 15.65 8.66
N GLU A 44 -7.24 15.57 9.93
CA GLU A 44 -6.39 15.00 10.99
C GLU A 44 -6.04 13.53 10.71
N ILE A 45 -7.00 12.71 10.28
CA ILE A 45 -6.78 11.31 9.91
C ILE A 45 -5.82 11.21 8.71
N LEU A 46 -6.02 12.04 7.68
CA LEU A 46 -5.15 12.07 6.51
C LEU A 46 -3.70 12.47 6.86
N VAL A 47 -3.50 13.35 7.85
CA VAL A 47 -2.18 13.77 8.31
C VAL A 47 -1.54 12.73 9.24
N SER A 48 -2.27 12.24 10.24
CA SER A 48 -1.71 11.41 11.31
C SER A 48 -1.51 9.94 10.90
N ILE A 49 -2.44 9.38 10.12
CA ILE A 49 -2.42 7.97 9.71
C ILE A 49 -1.78 7.81 8.33
N PHE A 50 -2.20 8.64 7.37
CA PHE A 50 -1.75 8.52 5.98
C PHE A 50 -0.55 9.42 5.65
N HIS A 51 -0.03 10.15 6.65
CA HIS A 51 1.15 11.01 6.56
C HIS A 51 1.09 12.01 5.40
N LYS A 52 -0.11 12.48 5.04
CA LYS A 52 -0.30 13.50 4.02
C LYS A 52 0.16 14.85 4.56
N GLN A 53 0.74 15.67 3.69
CA GLN A 53 1.00 17.07 4.05
C GLN A 53 -0.34 17.78 4.31
N PRO A 54 -0.42 18.75 5.25
CA PRO A 54 -1.69 19.41 5.59
C PRO A 54 -2.44 20.00 4.38
N ILE A 55 -1.70 20.54 3.41
CA ILE A 55 -2.25 21.10 2.17
C ILE A 55 -2.83 20.01 1.25
N GLU A 56 -2.17 18.85 1.16
CA GLU A 56 -2.65 17.71 0.38
C GLU A 56 -3.88 17.07 1.06
N ALA A 57 -3.84 16.89 2.38
CA ALA A 57 -4.96 16.37 3.16
C ALA A 57 -6.22 17.24 2.99
N THR A 58 -6.07 18.56 3.08
CA THR A 58 -7.18 19.50 2.85
C THR A 58 -7.74 19.38 1.44
N LYS A 59 -6.88 19.24 0.42
CA LYS A 59 -7.31 19.04 -0.96
C LYS A 59 -8.09 17.74 -1.15
N ILE A 60 -7.57 16.63 -0.63
CA ILE A 60 -8.23 15.32 -0.68
C ILE A 60 -9.60 15.39 0.00
N MET A 61 -9.69 15.96 1.20
CA MET A 61 -10.93 16.14 1.94
C MET A 61 -11.96 16.94 1.12
N LEU A 62 -11.56 18.08 0.53
CA LEU A 62 -12.44 18.88 -0.30
C LEU A 62 -12.92 18.14 -1.56
N ASP A 63 -12.05 17.34 -2.17
CA ASP A 63 -12.41 16.51 -3.31
C ASP A 63 -13.44 15.45 -2.95
N VAL A 64 -13.23 14.74 -1.83
CA VAL A 64 -14.18 13.75 -1.29
C VAL A 64 -15.54 14.40 -1.05
N HIS A 65 -15.54 15.55 -0.35
CA HIS A 65 -16.77 16.26 -0.03
C HIS A 65 -17.58 16.67 -1.27
N LYS A 66 -16.91 17.11 -2.34
CA LYS A 66 -17.57 17.57 -3.57
C LYS A 66 -17.98 16.42 -4.50
N LYS A 67 -17.19 15.33 -4.54
CA LYS A 67 -17.33 14.25 -5.53
C LYS A 67 -17.95 12.98 -4.95
N GLY A 68 -18.20 12.94 -3.64
CA GLY A 68 -18.69 11.77 -2.92
C GLY A 68 -17.61 10.73 -2.58
N ARG A 69 -16.42 10.81 -3.21
CA ARG A 69 -15.27 9.94 -2.94
C ARG A 69 -13.96 10.55 -3.42
N GLY A 70 -12.85 10.08 -2.88
CA GLY A 70 -11.50 10.50 -3.27
C GLY A 70 -10.44 9.45 -2.94
N MET A 71 -9.38 9.39 -3.76
CA MET A 71 -8.26 8.48 -3.53
C MET A 71 -7.31 9.10 -2.50
N VAL A 72 -6.94 8.32 -1.49
CA VAL A 72 -5.95 8.72 -0.49
C VAL A 72 -4.55 8.31 -0.94
N GLY A 73 -4.40 7.07 -1.42
CA GLY A 73 -3.12 6.54 -1.89
C GLY A 73 -3.20 5.06 -2.27
N ILE A 74 -2.04 4.51 -2.63
CA ILE A 74 -1.84 3.09 -2.90
C ILE A 74 -0.88 2.55 -1.84
N TYR A 75 -1.26 1.47 -1.18
CA TYR A 75 -0.54 0.89 -0.05
C TYR A 75 -0.45 -0.63 -0.20
N PRO A 76 0.62 -1.27 0.28
CA PRO A 76 0.69 -2.73 0.42
C PRO A 76 -0.52 -3.30 1.17
N PHE A 77 -1.03 -4.46 0.73
CA PHE A 77 -2.22 -5.12 1.28
C PHE A 77 -2.08 -5.51 2.75
N ASP A 78 -0.89 -5.88 3.17
CA ASP A 78 -0.55 -6.30 4.53
C ASP A 78 -0.81 -5.22 5.60
N ILE A 79 -0.86 -3.94 5.21
CA ILE A 79 -1.19 -2.81 6.10
C ILE A 79 -2.69 -2.77 6.46
N GLY A 80 -3.56 -3.38 5.65
CA GLY A 80 -5.01 -3.31 5.83
C GLY A 80 -5.63 -4.35 6.78
N ARG A 81 -4.82 -5.11 7.53
CA ARG A 81 -5.28 -6.22 8.38
C ARG A 81 -5.25 -5.90 9.87
#